data_AF-A0A6B2E892-F1
#
_entry.id   AF-A0A6B2E892-F1
#
_cell.length_a   1.000
_cell.length_b   1.000
_cell.length_c   1.000
_cell.angle_alpha   90.00
_cell.angle_beta   90.00
_cell.angle_gamma   90.00
#
_symmetry.space_group_name_H-M   'P 1'
#
loop_
_entity.id
_entity.type
_entity.pdbx_description
1 polymer ?
#
loop_
_entity_poly.entity_id
_entity_poly.type
_entity_poly.pdbx_seq_one_letter_code
_entity_poly.pdbx_strand_id
1 'polypeptide(L)'
;MENRKPFQLRTVLIVYNAIQVVFSTWLFYEACMAGWLTGYSYRCQPVDYTRSPNAIRMANGCWWYYFSKFTEFFDTLFFVMRKRY
;
A
#
# COMPACT_ATOMS: atom_id res chain seq x y z
N MET A 1 -25.80 -6.37 9.10
CA MET A 1 -25.11 -7.09 10.19
C MET A 1 -25.89 -7.10 11.51
N GLU A 2 -26.91 -6.27 11.69
CA GLU A 2 -27.58 -6.02 12.99
C GLU A 2 -27.91 -7.27 13.83
N ASN A 3 -28.52 -8.31 13.25
CA ASN A 3 -28.97 -9.51 13.99
C ASN A 3 -28.06 -10.75 13.92
N ARG A 4 -26.78 -10.63 13.52
CA ARG A 4 -25.83 -11.77 13.36
C ARG A 4 -24.70 -11.72 14.40
N LYS A 5 -24.20 -12.88 14.89
CA LYS A 5 -23.06 -12.92 15.84
C LYS A 5 -21.77 -12.43 15.16
N PRO A 6 -20.86 -11.72 15.88
CA PRO A 6 -19.61 -11.22 15.31
C PRO A 6 -18.69 -12.37 14.90
N PHE A 7 -18.03 -12.25 13.74
CA PHE A 7 -17.06 -13.24 13.28
C PHE A 7 -15.75 -13.15 14.07
N GLN A 8 -15.20 -14.30 14.48
CA GLN A 8 -13.86 -14.38 15.08
C GLN A 8 -12.78 -14.52 14.00
N LEU A 9 -12.34 -13.38 13.45
CA LEU A 9 -11.36 -13.32 12.35
C LEU A 9 -9.93 -13.00 12.84
N ARG A 10 -9.58 -13.37 14.08
CA ARG A 10 -8.31 -12.96 14.72
C ARG A 10 -7.08 -13.39 13.91
N THR A 11 -7.02 -14.65 13.48
CA THR A 11 -5.89 -15.16 12.70
C THR A 11 -5.82 -14.52 11.31
N VAL A 12 -6.96 -14.32 10.66
CA VAL A 12 -7.05 -13.67 9.34
C VAL A 12 -6.53 -12.24 9.41
N LEU A 13 -6.92 -11.48 10.44
CA LEU A 13 -6.44 -10.11 10.68
C LEU A 13 -4.93 -10.06 10.90
N ILE A 14 -4.36 -11.00 11.66
CA ILE A 14 -2.90 -11.05 11.89
C ILE A 14 -2.16 -11.29 10.58
N VAL A 15 -2.59 -12.28 9.78
CA VAL A 15 -1.97 -12.59 8.48
C VAL A 15 -2.13 -11.44 7.51
N TYR A 16 -3.31 -10.84 7.44
CA TYR A 16 -3.59 -9.69 6.58
C TYR A 16 -2.71 -8.49 6.92
N ASN A 17 -2.62 -8.11 8.21
CA ASN A 17 -1.74 -7.01 8.65
C ASN A 17 -0.27 -7.31 8.34
N ALA A 18 0.19 -8.55 8.52
CA ALA A 18 1.56 -8.93 8.19
C ALA A 18 1.85 -8.77 6.68
N ILE A 19 0.93 -9.19 5.82
CA ILE A 19 1.04 -9.01 4.36
C ILE A 19 1.10 -7.52 4.01
N GLN A 20 0.28 -6.70 4.64
CA GLN A 20 0.23 -5.26 4.39
C GLN A 20 1.53 -4.56 4.82
N VAL A 21 2.14 -4.98 5.93
CA VAL A 21 3.47 -4.48 6.35
C VAL A 21 4.54 -4.84 5.31
N VAL A 22 4.56 -6.09 4.84
CA VAL A 22 5.52 -6.52 3.81
C VAL A 22 5.33 -5.72 2.52
N PHE A 23 4.10 -5.56 2.08
CA PHE A 23 3.76 -4.80 0.88
C PHE A 23 4.15 -3.32 0.99
N SER A 24 3.89 -2.70 2.15
CA SER A 24 4.24 -1.29 2.41
C SER A 24 5.75 -1.09 2.45
N THR A 25 6.49 -2.05 3.03
CA THR A 25 7.96 -2.03 3.07
C THR A 25 8.54 -2.14 1.66
N TRP A 26 7.97 -3.02 0.82
CA TRP A 26 8.38 -3.15 -0.57
C TRP A 26 8.11 -1.86 -1.38
N LEU A 27 6.93 -1.24 -1.22
CA LEU A 27 6.61 0.04 -1.85
C LEU A 27 7.59 1.15 -1.43
N PHE A 28 7.95 1.21 -0.15
CA PHE A 28 8.94 2.16 0.36
C PHE A 28 10.31 1.93 -0.29
N TYR A 29 10.75 0.68 -0.41
CA TYR A 29 11.98 0.33 -1.12
C TYR A 29 11.95 0.76 -2.60
N GLU A 30 10.84 0.50 -3.31
CA GLU A 30 10.69 0.92 -4.70
C GLU A 30 10.74 2.44 -4.85
N ALA A 31 10.08 3.19 -3.97
CA ALA A 31 10.15 4.66 -3.98
C ALA A 31 11.58 5.16 -3.74
N CYS A 32 12.27 4.60 -2.73
CA CYS A 32 13.66 4.92 -2.42
C CYS A 32 14.58 4.70 -3.63
N MET A 33 14.49 3.53 -4.27
CA MET A 33 15.36 3.16 -5.38
C MET A 33 15.00 3.89 -6.69
N ALA A 34 13.72 4.20 -6.91
CA ALA A 34 13.25 4.86 -8.14
C ALA A 34 13.71 6.33 -8.26
N GLY A 35 14.12 6.97 -7.16
CA GLY A 35 14.71 8.30 -7.24
C GLY A 35 15.07 8.92 -5.90
N TRP A 36 14.29 8.67 -4.86
CA TRP A 36 14.38 9.38 -3.57
C TRP A 36 15.70 9.19 -2.83
N LEU A 37 16.43 8.09 -3.05
CA LEU A 37 17.78 7.85 -2.51
C LEU A 37 18.89 7.87 -3.56
N THR A 38 18.55 7.88 -4.85
CA THR A 38 19.52 7.63 -5.94
C THR A 38 19.85 8.88 -6.76
N GLY A 39 18.99 9.91 -6.78
CA GLY A 39 19.29 11.13 -7.53
C GLY A 39 18.26 12.24 -7.49
N TYR A 40 17.16 12.09 -6.74
CA TYR A 40 16.17 13.15 -6.58
C TYR A 40 16.65 14.19 -5.57
N SER A 41 16.46 15.45 -5.92
CA SER A 41 16.51 16.53 -4.93
C SER A 41 15.27 16.46 -4.06
N TYR A 42 15.41 16.56 -2.74
CA TYR A 42 14.28 16.67 -1.80
C TYR A 42 13.52 18.03 -1.90
N ARG A 43 13.74 18.78 -2.99
CA ARG A 43 13.05 20.03 -3.32
C ARG A 43 12.03 19.77 -4.44
N CYS A 44 11.81 20.75 -5.33
CA CYS A 44 10.97 20.55 -6.50
C CYS A 44 11.67 19.60 -7.48
N GLN A 45 11.14 18.40 -7.64
CA GLN A 45 11.53 17.47 -8.70
C GLN A 45 10.38 17.30 -9.69
N PRO A 46 10.56 17.67 -10.97
CA PRO A 46 9.51 17.50 -11.97
C PRO A 46 9.28 16.01 -12.26
N VAL A 47 8.07 15.69 -12.73
CA VAL A 47 7.75 14.35 -13.20
C VAL A 47 8.47 14.09 -14.52
N ASP A 48 9.26 13.02 -14.56
CA ASP A 48 9.89 12.53 -15.78
C ASP A 48 8.89 11.65 -16.56
N TYR A 49 8.43 12.14 -17.71
CA TYR A 49 7.52 11.42 -18.61
C TYR A 49 8.23 10.59 -19.68
N THR A 50 9.56 10.51 -19.63
CA THR A 50 10.33 9.69 -20.58
C THR A 50 10.17 8.20 -20.30
N ARG A 51 10.59 7.36 -21.24
CA ARG A 51 10.63 5.90 -21.09
C ARG A 51 11.94 5.39 -20.48
N SER A 52 12.59 6.22 -19.64
CA SER A 52 13.79 5.80 -18.92
C SER A 52 13.44 4.69 -17.92
N PRO A 53 14.35 3.75 -17.63
CA PRO A 53 14.08 2.64 -16.71
C PRO A 53 13.70 3.14 -15.30
N ASN A 54 14.26 4.28 -14.86
CA ASN A 54 13.93 4.89 -13.58
C ASN A 54 12.55 5.56 -13.59
N ALA A 55 12.20 6.29 -14.66
CA ALA A 55 10.87 6.91 -14.78
C ALA A 55 9.75 5.86 -14.83
N ILE A 56 9.95 4.77 -15.58
CA ILE A 56 9.00 3.65 -15.63
C ILE A 56 8.91 2.96 -14.26
N ARG A 57 10.03 2.79 -13.56
CA ARG A 57 10.03 2.23 -12.20
C ARG A 57 9.24 3.09 -11.22
N MET A 58 9.42 4.42 -11.27
CA MET A 58 8.64 5.37 -10.46
C MET A 58 7.14 5.28 -10.78
N ALA A 59 6.78 5.28 -12.07
CA ALA A 59 5.38 5.17 -12.49
C ALA A 59 4.74 3.85 -12.03
N ASN A 60 5.46 2.73 -12.13
CA ASN A 60 5.01 1.43 -11.62
C ASN A 60 4.85 1.45 -10.08
N GLY A 61 5.78 2.08 -9.36
CA GLY A 61 5.67 2.27 -7.91
C GLY A 61 4.42 3.08 -7.53
N CYS A 62 4.13 4.16 -8.25
CA CYS A 62 2.90 4.94 -8.07
C CYS A 62 1.64 4.11 -8.36
N TRP A 63 1.65 3.26 -9.38
CA TRP A 63 0.54 2.37 -9.70
C TRP A 63 0.30 1.34 -8.59
N TRP A 64 1.36 0.71 -8.07
CA TRP A 64 1.24 -0.23 -6.95
C TRP A 64 0.82 0.45 -5.64
N TYR A 65 1.24 1.70 -5.42
CA TYR A 65 0.76 2.49 -4.29
C TYR A 65 -0.74 2.82 -4.43
N TYR A 66 -1.20 3.16 -5.64
CA TYR A 66 -2.63 3.32 -5.88
C TYR A 66 -3.40 2.01 -5.60
N PHE A 67 -2.85 0.87 -6.05
CA PHE A 67 -3.43 -0.44 -5.76
C PHE A 67 -3.45 -0.75 -4.25
N SER A 68 -2.44 -0.32 -3.48
CA SER A 68 -2.38 -0.50 -2.02
C SER A 68 -3.61 0.07 -1.32
N LYS A 69 -4.18 1.17 -1.83
CA LYS A 69 -5.37 1.80 -1.24
C LYS A 69 -6.61 0.91 -1.31
N PHE A 70 -6.73 0.09 -2.34
CA PHE A 70 -7.80 -0.92 -2.37
C PHE A 70 -7.57 -2.01 -1.33
N THR A 71 -6.32 -2.42 -1.11
CA THR A 71 -6.01 -3.40 -0.06
C THR A 71 -6.33 -2.82 1.32
N GLU A 72 -5.86 -1.62 1.66
CA GLU A 72 -6.14 -0.91 2.92
C GLU A 72 -7.65 -0.75 3.17
N PHE A 73 -8.46 -0.56 2.13
CA PHE A 73 -9.91 -0.46 2.28
C PHE A 73 -10.54 -1.73 2.88
N PHE A 74 -9.95 -2.91 2.68
CA PHE A 74 -10.46 -4.15 3.27
C PHE A 74 -10.38 -4.17 4.80
N ASP A 75 -9.51 -3.38 5.44
CA ASP A 75 -9.50 -3.24 6.91
C ASP A 75 -10.85 -2.78 7.44
N THR A 76 -11.49 -1.83 6.74
CA THR A 76 -12.81 -1.33 7.12
C THR A 76 -13.88 -2.41 7.00
N LEU A 77 -13.78 -3.29 6.00
CA LEU A 77 -14.67 -4.44 5.84
C LEU A 77 -14.49 -5.44 6.99
N PHE A 78 -13.26 -5.72 7.41
CA PHE A 78 -13.00 -6.58 8.58
C PHE A 78 -13.54 -5.98 9.88
N PHE A 79 -13.46 -4.65 10.03
CA PHE A 79 -14.01 -3.95 11.19
C PHE A 79 -15.54 -4.07 11.26
N VAL A 80 -16.23 -3.78 10.16
CA VAL A 80 -17.68 -3.98 10.03
C VAL A 80 -18.07 -5.44 10.24
N MET A 81 -17.29 -6.38 9.72
CA MET A 81 -17.56 -7.81 9.88
C MET A 81 -17.48 -8.30 11.32
N ARG A 82 -16.60 -7.68 12.11
CA ARG A 82 -16.40 -8.01 13.52
C ARG A 82 -17.38 -7.29 14.44
N LYS A 83 -18.17 -6.33 13.94
CA LYS A 83 -19.05 -5.46 14.75
C LYS A 83 -18.32 -4.79 15.91
N ARG A 84 -17.02 -4.53 15.77
CA ARG A 84 -16.34 -3.59 16.66
C ARG A 84 -16.52 -2.23 16.00
N TYR A 85 -17.02 -1.27 16.78
CA TYR A 85 -16.95 0.17 16.51
C TYR A 85 -15.94 0.78 17.48
#